data_AF-A0A7J3E367-F1
#
_entry.id   AF-A0A7J3E367-F1
#
_cell.length_a   1.000
_cell.length_b   1.000
_cell.length_c   1.000
_cell.angle_alpha   90.00
_cell.angle_beta   90.00
_cell.angle_gamma   90.00
#
_symmetry.space_group_name_H-M   'P 1'
#
loop_
_entity.id
_entity.type
_entity.pdbx_description
1 polymer ?
#
loop_
_entity_poly.entity_id
_entity_poly.type
_entity_poly.pdbx_seq_one_letter_code
_entity_poly.pdbx_strand_id
1 'polypeptide(L)'
;MQEVCELPIPLSNYQDLVIRKKKKPYYRVVLELFREMENQHKLQGDFTYVPEIEKIQERTNYEVSKITIMRSILAWVKTAGLSDEEFYVTTTAGGCKRYHIRVNERTLSLLGRLL
;
A
#
# COMPACT_ATOMS: atom_id res chain seq x y z
N MET A 1 3.46 25.42 19.91
CA MET A 1 3.23 23.96 19.88
C MET A 1 4.54 23.30 19.51
N GLN A 2 5.10 22.46 20.39
CA GLN A 2 6.28 21.66 20.06
C GLN A 2 5.89 20.65 18.99
N GLU A 3 6.51 20.73 17.81
CA GLU A 3 6.51 19.63 16.86
C GLU A 3 7.23 18.47 17.54
N VAL A 4 6.46 17.48 17.98
CA VAL A 4 7.02 16.18 18.37
C VAL A 4 7.66 15.64 17.09
N CYS A 5 8.99 15.70 17.04
CA CYS A 5 9.77 15.04 15.99
C CYS A 5 9.64 13.53 16.24
N GLU A 6 8.49 12.96 15.88
CA GLU A 6 8.29 11.52 15.87
C GLU A 6 9.30 10.96 14.89
N LEU A 7 10.35 10.33 15.42
CA LEU A 7 11.33 9.59 14.63
C LEU A 7 10.57 8.79 13.57
N PRO A 8 10.87 8.97 12.27
CA PRO A 8 10.11 8.31 11.24
C PRO A 8 10.20 6.81 11.47
N ILE A 9 9.06 6.19 11.81
CA ILE A 9 8.97 4.74 12.03
C ILE A 9 9.65 4.06 10.83
N PRO A 10 10.74 3.30 11.03
CA PRO A 10 11.46 2.63 9.97
C PRO A 10 10.54 1.75 9.13
N LEU A 11 10.80 1.64 7.84
CA LEU A 11 9.97 0.81 6.95
C LEU A 11 9.94 -0.66 7.41
N SER A 12 11.04 -1.16 7.98
CA SER A 12 11.12 -2.49 8.59
C SER A 12 10.05 -2.70 9.68
N ASN A 13 9.75 -1.67 10.46
CA ASN A 13 8.71 -1.75 11.48
C ASN A 13 7.33 -1.89 10.81
N TYR A 14 7.09 -1.23 9.66
CA TYR A 14 5.84 -1.44 8.90
C TYR A 14 5.76 -2.84 8.29
N GLN A 15 6.87 -3.44 7.84
CA GLN A 15 6.86 -4.83 7.37
C GLN A 15 6.41 -5.78 8.49
N ASP A 16 6.95 -5.61 9.69
CA ASP A 16 6.51 -6.40 10.85
C ASP A 16 5.05 -6.14 11.21
N LEU A 17 4.59 -4.89 11.16
CA LEU A 17 3.22 -4.51 11.51
C LEU A 17 2.20 -5.01 10.48
N VAL A 18 2.50 -4.89 9.19
CA VAL A 18 1.62 -5.28 8.09
C VAL A 18 1.63 -6.80 7.92
N ILE A 19 2.81 -7.42 7.85
CA ILE A 19 2.99 -8.80 7.36
C ILE A 19 3.05 -9.79 8.52
N ARG A 20 3.99 -9.58 9.47
CA ARG A 20 4.24 -10.57 10.54
C ARG A 20 3.18 -10.57 11.62
N LYS A 21 2.84 -9.38 12.11
CA LYS A 21 1.91 -9.18 13.24
C LYS A 21 0.46 -8.99 12.79
N LYS A 22 0.23 -8.76 11.49
CA LYS A 22 -1.08 -8.41 10.89
C LYS A 22 -1.83 -7.36 11.74
N LYS A 23 -1.09 -6.37 12.25
CA LYS A 23 -1.59 -5.40 13.22
C LYS A 23 -2.51 -4.41 12.50
N LYS A 24 -3.70 -4.20 13.05
CA LYS A 24 -4.59 -3.12 12.63
C LYS A 24 -4.04 -1.77 13.10
N PRO A 25 -4.14 -0.69 12.31
CA PRO A 25 -4.86 -0.61 11.03
C PRO A 25 -4.02 -0.97 9.79
N TYR A 26 -2.70 -1.14 9.92
CA TYR A 26 -1.75 -1.35 8.81
C TYR A 26 -2.13 -2.53 7.90
N TYR A 27 -2.45 -3.67 8.50
CA TYR A 27 -2.88 -4.86 7.76
C TYR A 27 -4.22 -4.66 7.04
N ARG A 28 -5.13 -3.86 7.62
CA ARG A 28 -6.44 -3.58 7.02
C ARG A 28 -6.30 -2.78 5.73
N VAL A 29 -5.37 -1.81 5.70
CA VAL A 29 -5.06 -1.01 4.51
C VAL A 29 -4.71 -1.91 3.32
N VAL A 30 -3.73 -2.81 3.49
CA VAL A 30 -3.24 -3.64 2.38
C VAL A 30 -4.25 -4.71 1.96
N LEU A 31 -5.07 -5.20 2.90
CA LEU A 31 -6.13 -6.15 2.61
C LEU A 31 -7.22 -5.54 1.72
N GLU A 32 -7.65 -4.30 2.02
CA GLU A 32 -8.67 -3.61 1.22
C GLU A 32 -8.14 -3.29 -0.18
N LEU A 33 -6.87 -2.87 -0.28
CA LEU A 33 -6.19 -2.66 -1.56
C LEU A 33 -6.12 -3.93 -2.39
N PHE A 34 -5.70 -5.05 -1.80
CA PHE A 34 -5.61 -6.32 -2.49
C PHE A 34 -6.95 -6.78 -3.04
N ARG A 35 -8.02 -6.68 -2.24
CA ARG A 35 -9.38 -7.04 -2.65
C ARG A 35 -9.86 -6.22 -3.83
N GLU A 36 -9.59 -4.91 -3.83
CA GLU A 36 -9.94 -4.04 -4.95
C GLU A 36 -9.17 -4.42 -6.22
N MET A 37 -7.86 -4.66 -6.10
CA MET A 37 -7.04 -5.08 -7.23
C MET A 37 -7.49 -6.43 -7.80
N GLU A 38 -7.75 -7.42 -6.93
CA GLU A 38 -8.20 -8.74 -7.35
C GLU A 38 -9.56 -8.69 -8.05
N ASN A 39 -10.51 -7.93 -7.51
CA ASN A 39 -11.84 -7.78 -8.10
C ASN A 39 -11.77 -7.08 -9.46
N GLN A 40 -10.98 -6.00 -9.58
CA GLN A 40 -10.80 -5.31 -10.86
C GLN A 40 -10.08 -6.20 -11.88
N HIS A 41 -9.07 -6.96 -11.47
CA HIS A 41 -8.36 -7.89 -12.37
C HIS A 41 -9.28 -8.96 -12.95
N LYS A 42 -10.18 -9.53 -12.12
CA LYS A 42 -11.21 -10.48 -12.59
C LYS A 42 -12.15 -9.90 -13.65
N LEU A 43 -12.35 -8.58 -13.66
CA LEU A 43 -13.27 -7.89 -14.58
C LEU A 43 -12.60 -7.44 -15.88
N GLN A 44 -11.36 -6.95 -15.82
CA GLN A 44 -10.72 -6.29 -16.97
C GLN A 44 -9.35 -6.88 -17.37
N GLY A 45 -8.84 -7.88 -16.65
CA GLY A 45 -7.50 -8.43 -16.89
C GLY A 45 -6.41 -7.52 -16.33
N ASP A 46 -5.27 -7.46 -17.02
CA ASP A 46 -4.09 -6.70 -16.57
C ASP A 46 -4.34 -5.18 -16.60
N PHE A 47 -3.95 -4.48 -15.53
CA PHE A 47 -4.11 -3.02 -15.45
C PHE A 47 -3.09 -2.37 -14.51
N THR A 48 -3.05 -1.03 -14.47
CA THR A 48 -2.26 -0.29 -13.47
C THR A 48 -3.19 0.26 -12.40
N TYR A 49 -3.02 -0.19 -11.16
CA TYR A 49 -3.76 0.29 -10.01
C TYR A 49 -3.05 1.50 -9.38
N VAL A 50 -3.81 2.57 -9.14
CA VAL A 50 -3.33 3.79 -8.48
C VAL A 50 -4.13 3.96 -7.19
N PRO A 51 -3.54 3.68 -6.01
CA PRO A 51 -4.21 3.83 -4.73
C PRO A 51 -4.72 5.26 -4.50
N GLU A 52 -6.03 5.41 -4.35
CA GLU A 52 -6.64 6.66 -3.90
C GLU A 52 -6.60 6.72 -2.37
N ILE A 53 -5.55 7.33 -1.81
CA ILE A 53 -5.23 7.34 -0.37
C ILE A 53 -6.43 7.80 0.48
N GLU A 54 -7.16 8.81 0.02
CA GLU A 54 -8.36 9.35 0.66
C GLU A 54 -9.48 8.30 0.75
N LYS A 55 -9.77 7.59 -0.34
CA LYS A 55 -10.79 6.52 -0.35
C LYS A 55 -10.39 5.35 0.53
N ILE A 56 -9.10 5.03 0.60
CA ILE A 56 -8.58 3.97 1.47
C ILE A 56 -8.78 4.35 2.94
N GLN A 57 -8.51 5.60 3.29
CA GLN A 57 -8.72 6.11 4.65
C GLN A 57 -10.18 5.90 5.08
N GLU A 58 -11.15 6.26 4.23
CA GLU A 58 -12.59 6.07 4.47
C GLU A 58 -12.97 4.59 4.65
N ARG A 59 -12.42 3.69 3.83
CA ARG A 59 -12.77 2.24 3.84
C ARG A 59 -12.18 1.46 5.01
N THR A 60 -11.11 1.96 5.63
CA THR A 60 -10.43 1.22 6.71
C THR A 60 -11.17 1.24 8.04
N ASN A 61 -12.15 2.15 8.23
CA ASN A 61 -12.87 2.36 9.49
C ASN A 61 -11.94 2.62 10.71
N TYR A 62 -10.74 3.11 10.43
CA TYR A 62 -9.73 3.50 11.41
C TYR A 62 -9.27 4.92 11.11
N GLU A 63 -8.94 5.70 12.15
CA GLU A 63 -8.20 6.95 11.95
C GLU A 63 -6.75 6.61 11.55
N VAL A 64 -6.52 6.47 10.25
CA VAL A 64 -5.19 6.29 9.66
C VAL A 64 -4.75 7.56 8.95
N SER A 65 -3.57 8.06 9.32
CA SER A 65 -2.95 9.14 8.57
C SER A 65 -2.55 8.70 7.16
N LYS A 66 -2.52 9.63 6.22
CA LYS A 66 -2.01 9.39 4.86
C LYS A 66 -0.61 8.77 4.89
N ILE A 67 0.25 9.22 5.81
CA ILE A 67 1.62 8.68 5.99
C ILE A 67 1.57 7.20 6.35
N THR A 68 0.68 6.79 7.26
CA THR A 68 0.52 5.40 7.65
C THR A 68 0.05 4.54 6.48
N ILE A 69 -0.90 5.01 5.67
CA ILE A 69 -1.37 4.30 4.47
C ILE A 69 -0.20 4.14 3.49
N MET A 70 0.47 5.24 3.13
CA MET A 70 1.60 5.25 2.21
C MET A 70 2.73 4.30 2.64
N ARG A 71 3.09 4.31 3.93
CA ARG A 71 4.13 3.42 4.47
C ARG A 71 3.68 1.96 4.52
N SER A 72 2.40 1.69 4.76
CA SER A 72 1.85 0.32 4.72
C SER A 72 1.90 -0.25 3.30
N ILE A 73 1.51 0.55 2.30
CA ILE A 73 1.62 0.18 0.88
C ILE A 73 3.07 -0.11 0.53
N LEU A 74 3.98 0.83 0.84
CA LEU A 74 5.39 0.71 0.51
C LEU A 74 6.04 -0.52 1.16
N ALA A 75 5.72 -0.80 2.43
CA ALA A 75 6.22 -1.97 3.13
C ALA A 75 5.73 -3.27 2.48
N TRP A 76 4.47 -3.32 2.08
CA TRP A 76 3.88 -4.49 1.45
C TRP A 76 4.47 -4.80 0.08
N VAL A 77 4.51 -3.82 -0.83
CA VAL A 77 5.04 -4.01 -2.19
C VAL A 77 6.55 -4.32 -2.18
N LYS A 78 7.32 -3.67 -1.31
CA LYS A 78 8.76 -3.96 -1.17
C LYS A 78 9.03 -5.33 -0.58
N THR A 79 8.17 -5.79 0.35
CA THR A 79 8.31 -7.15 0.92
C THR A 79 7.92 -8.21 -0.11
N ALA A 80 6.96 -7.92 -0.98
CA ALA A 80 6.56 -8.82 -2.07
C ALA A 80 7.62 -8.92 -3.19
N GLY A 81 8.60 -8.01 -3.21
CA GLY A 81 9.72 -8.05 -4.15
C GLY A 81 9.31 -7.67 -5.58
N LEU A 82 8.33 -6.75 -5.73
CA LEU A 82 7.94 -6.22 -7.03
C LEU A 82 9.12 -5.45 -7.67
N SER A 83 9.30 -5.62 -8.97
CA SER A 83 10.29 -4.87 -9.75
C SER A 83 9.85 -3.41 -9.97
N ASP A 84 10.76 -2.57 -10.48
CA ASP A 84 10.45 -1.17 -10.81
C ASP A 84 9.42 -1.03 -11.95
N GLU A 85 9.28 -2.05 -12.80
CA GLU A 85 8.23 -2.12 -13.83
C GLU A 85 6.87 -2.54 -13.26
N GLU A 86 6.89 -3.29 -12.16
CA GLU A 86 5.69 -3.77 -11.45
C GLU A 86 5.20 -2.75 -10.42
N PHE A 87 6.08 -1.91 -9.90
CA PHE A 87 5.77 -0.85 -8.96
C PHE A 87 6.67 0.38 -9.15
N TYR A 88 6.06 1.54 -9.34
CA TYR A 88 6.80 2.80 -9.42
C TYR A 88 6.03 3.94 -8.75
N VAL A 89 6.76 4.99 -8.39
CA VAL A 89 6.21 6.19 -7.77
C VAL A 89 6.47 7.38 -8.66
N THR A 90 5.41 8.09 -9.04
CA THR A 90 5.54 9.40 -9.70
C THR A 90 5.29 10.51 -8.69
N THR A 91 5.87 11.69 -8.94
CA THR A 91 5.64 12.87 -8.12
C THR A 91 4.98 13.92 -9.00
N THR A 92 3.85 14.48 -8.56
CA THR A 92 3.21 15.58 -9.28
C THR A 92 4.04 16.86 -9.15
N ALA A 93 3.78 17.85 -10.01
CA ALA A 93 4.45 19.16 -9.92
C ALA A 93 4.29 19.83 -8.54
N GLY A 94 3.21 19.51 -7.80
CA GLY A 94 2.98 19.98 -6.43
C GLY A 94 3.63 19.13 -5.33
N GLY A 95 4.47 18.15 -5.67
CA GLY A 95 5.18 17.30 -4.70
C GLY A 95 4.40 16.10 -4.17
N CYS A 96 3.18 15.85 -4.69
CA CYS A 96 2.38 14.71 -4.24
C CYS A 96 2.88 13.40 -4.86
N LYS A 97 3.19 12.40 -4.04
CA LYS A 97 3.57 11.07 -4.50
C LYS A 97 2.35 10.26 -4.92
N ARG A 98 2.41 9.68 -6.12
CA ARG A 98 1.43 8.72 -6.65
C ARG A 98 2.09 7.37 -6.82
N TYR A 99 1.46 6.36 -6.26
CA TYR A 99 1.91 4.98 -6.33
C TYR A 99 1.22 4.30 -7.51
N HIS A 100 1.98 3.54 -8.28
CA HIS A 100 1.46 2.78 -9.41
C HIS A 100 1.85 1.32 -9.22
N ILE A 101 0.88 0.43 -9.23
CA ILE A 101 1.08 -1.01 -9.08
C ILE A 101 0.53 -1.67 -10.35
N ARG A 102 1.39 -2.36 -11.10
CA ARG A 102 0.93 -3.20 -12.21
C ARG A 102 0.25 -4.42 -11.62
N VAL A 103 -1.01 -4.63 -11.98
CA VAL A 103 -1.83 -5.76 -11.54
C VAL A 103 -1.92 -6.76 -12.68
N ASN A 104 -1.41 -7.97 -12.41
CA ASN A 104 -1.53 -9.16 -13.24
C ASN A 104 -1.47 -10.40 -12.31
N GLU A 105 -1.59 -11.61 -12.88
CA GLU A 105 -1.56 -12.85 -12.09
C GLU A 105 -0.31 -12.98 -11.20
N ARG A 106 0.86 -12.58 -11.74
CA ARG A 106 2.13 -12.65 -11.01
C ARG A 106 2.15 -11.69 -9.83
N THR A 107 1.81 -10.41 -10.03
CA THR A 107 1.86 -9.43 -8.95
C THR A 107 0.78 -9.71 -7.89
N LEU A 108 -0.41 -10.14 -8.28
CA LEU A 108 -1.43 -10.61 -7.34
C LEU A 108 -0.94 -11.83 -6.54
N SER A 109 -0.28 -12.79 -7.17
CA SER A 109 0.29 -13.94 -6.47
C SER A 109 1.34 -13.53 -5.44
N LEU A 110 2.28 -12.64 -5.81
CA LEU A 110 3.33 -12.15 -4.91
C LEU A 110 2.75 -11.38 -3.72
N LEU A 111 1.83 -10.47 -3.98
CA LEU A 111 1.19 -9.63 -2.97
C LEU A 111 0.28 -10.44 -2.04
N GLY A 112 -0.48 -11.39 -2.59
CA GLY A 112 -1.41 -12.24 -1.86
C GLY A 112 -0.74 -13.22 -0.89
N ARG A 113 0.49 -13.68 -1.19
CA ARG A 113 1.29 -14.52 -0.27
C ARG A 113 1.60 -13.86 1.07
N LEU A 114 1.49 -12.53 1.15
CA LEU A 114 1.79 -11.76 2.34
C LEU A 114 0.55 -11.42 3.19
N LEU A 115 -0.64 -11.82 2.74
CA LEU A 115 -1.93 -11.62 3.41
C LEU A 115 -2.43 -12.91 4.05
#